data_AF-A0A6B8W832-F1
#
_entry.id   AF-A0A6B8W832-F1
#
_cell.length_a   1.000
_cell.length_b   1.000
_cell.length_c   1.000
_cell.angle_alpha   90.00
_cell.angle_beta   90.00
_cell.angle_gamma   90.00
#
_symmetry.space_group_name_H-M   'P 1'
#
loop_
_entity.id
_entity.type
_entity.pdbx_description
1 polymer ?
#
loop_
_entity_poly.entity_id
_entity_poly.type
_entity_poly.pdbx_seq_one_letter_code
_entity_poly.pdbx_strand_id
1 'polypeptide(L)'
;MSSHLAPSALISAALVATLVVPLGAAAPAGASSSQNPDTADQSDSVVFRESFDSVADRLTPRANDPDISEDTVGFTHTEPAGWSVRNDASMSEVGVEDWRGWTFTTPDYWVDAEDQMRDRFARSHEIIAVADSDEFADLPGDHSFETSLTSPQIDVSTLASVDLGFDSHYRSWAGQEATVTASFDGGAAKEVLRLDSTTVVDDYDGSVLNAHESATIEVPQGADSVEFTWNFKAEQNSWYWAIDSVSLTETLPAASGERTSAWVASDIQGHPQDFSHALADFNEVRPDASGLIVAGDIVDSGAAGEWDEIHQVMEEQAEILPGELIAAIGNHESYSADPWEVHENRFLDFAQRDQVWGEYILDGAGPDVPVLVLGQEEQRPPEVPMSEEQLSWFEERLDYWTEQGNQVLVVTHFPLGDTVSASWIPSYHDHHEHNDRLTQILGEHPNAVLLTGHTHYPAELGDWAVQRRTNDGHPDGFWAINTLAMHVEWDARGESTDSASEIVTGDINRGLTIDAYDDRLVVTARDFGAVDEHGAENDINEELRSVTIPNTIGHNGSQAGGDDDSGQPAPSELGSSSSSTTWPFGSSGGALGGLMSAIGGIAAAVANLVTSIFR
;
A
#
# COMPACT_ATOMS: atom_id res chain seq x y z
N MET A 1 -2.73 -23.24 56.93
CA MET A 1 -4.03 -23.00 57.59
C MET A 1 -5.08 -23.48 56.60
N SER A 2 -5.56 -24.73 56.71
CA SER A 2 -6.96 -25.09 57.07
C SER A 2 -7.98 -24.04 56.59
N SER A 3 -9.02 -24.35 55.79
CA SER A 3 -9.95 -25.47 55.94
C SER A 3 -10.93 -25.57 54.76
N HIS A 4 -11.29 -26.81 54.41
CA HIS A 4 -12.54 -27.20 53.74
C HIS A 4 -13.79 -26.57 54.38
N LEU A 5 -14.85 -26.37 53.58
CA LEU A 5 -16.25 -26.67 53.92
C LEU A 5 -17.12 -26.71 52.63
N ALA A 6 -17.67 -27.89 52.31
CA ALA A 6 -19.00 -28.06 51.68
C ALA A 6 -20.02 -28.27 52.83
N PRO A 7 -21.38 -28.24 52.68
CA PRO A 7 -22.22 -28.81 51.60
C PRO A 7 -23.45 -27.94 51.20
N SER A 8 -24.26 -28.22 50.17
CA SER A 8 -25.38 -29.19 50.19
C SER A 8 -26.16 -29.16 48.88
N ALA A 9 -26.54 -30.34 48.40
CA ALA A 9 -27.37 -30.58 47.23
C ALA A 9 -28.88 -30.47 47.54
N LEU A 10 -29.66 -30.07 46.53
CA LEU A 10 -31.08 -30.41 46.42
C LEU A 10 -31.35 -30.94 45.00
N ILE A 11 -31.90 -32.15 45.00
CA ILE A 11 -32.26 -32.98 43.86
C ILE A 11 -33.59 -32.48 43.28
N SER A 12 -33.68 -32.40 41.96
CA SER A 12 -34.94 -32.64 41.23
C SER A 12 -34.63 -33.20 39.86
N ALA A 13 -34.96 -34.48 39.69
CA ALA A 13 -34.98 -35.17 38.41
C ALA A 13 -36.39 -35.13 37.84
N ALA A 14 -36.54 -34.86 36.55
CA ALA A 14 -37.55 -35.52 35.70
C ALA A 14 -37.33 -35.22 34.21
N LEU A 15 -36.89 -36.28 33.51
CA LEU A 15 -37.40 -36.81 32.24
C LEU A 15 -37.42 -35.96 30.94
N VAL A 16 -36.62 -36.46 30.00
CA VAL A 16 -36.65 -36.23 28.55
C VAL A 16 -37.96 -36.71 27.91
N ALA A 17 -38.51 -35.92 26.99
CA ALA A 17 -39.30 -36.41 25.86
C ALA A 17 -39.16 -35.47 24.66
N THR A 18 -38.46 -35.95 23.64
CA THR A 18 -38.33 -35.44 22.27
C THR A 18 -39.69 -35.26 21.59
N LEU A 19 -39.88 -34.13 20.91
CA LEU A 19 -40.86 -33.99 19.83
C LEU A 19 -40.20 -33.30 18.63
N VAL A 20 -40.04 -34.08 17.56
CA VAL A 20 -39.65 -33.63 16.22
C VAL A 20 -40.92 -33.21 15.48
N VAL A 21 -40.94 -32.02 14.89
CA VAL A 21 -41.85 -31.66 13.79
C VAL A 21 -41.06 -30.83 12.76
N PRO A 22 -41.11 -31.18 11.47
CA PRO A 22 -40.35 -30.51 10.41
C PRO A 22 -41.12 -29.31 9.87
N LEU A 23 -40.39 -28.27 9.47
CA LEU A 23 -40.91 -27.22 8.59
C LEU A 23 -39.83 -26.92 7.56
N GLY A 24 -40.09 -27.37 6.34
CA GLY A 24 -39.31 -26.99 5.18
C GLY A 24 -39.63 -25.54 4.79
N ALA A 25 -38.59 -24.83 4.38
CA ALA A 25 -38.70 -23.71 3.47
C ALA A 25 -37.61 -23.92 2.40
N ALA A 26 -38.05 -23.87 1.15
CA ALA A 26 -37.23 -24.11 -0.03
C ALA A 26 -36.17 -23.01 -0.20
N ALA A 27 -34.92 -23.42 -0.41
CA ALA A 27 -33.89 -22.56 -0.96
C ALA A 27 -34.21 -22.27 -2.44
N PRO A 28 -34.08 -21.03 -2.93
CA PRO A 28 -34.05 -20.79 -4.36
C PRO A 28 -32.71 -21.33 -4.90
N ALA A 29 -32.79 -22.26 -5.84
CA ALA A 29 -31.67 -22.67 -6.66
C ALA A 29 -31.34 -21.52 -7.63
N GLY A 30 -30.44 -20.63 -7.23
CA GLY A 30 -29.61 -19.86 -8.15
C GLY A 30 -28.34 -20.64 -8.36
N ALA A 31 -28.06 -21.06 -9.60
CA ALA A 31 -26.81 -21.70 -9.94
C ALA A 31 -25.68 -20.66 -9.80
N SER A 32 -24.88 -20.73 -8.75
CA SER A 32 -23.53 -20.16 -8.81
C SER A 32 -22.72 -21.09 -9.71
N SER A 33 -22.32 -20.60 -10.87
CA SER A 33 -21.20 -21.18 -11.57
C SER A 33 -19.97 -20.94 -10.70
N SER A 34 -19.47 -22.00 -10.07
CA SER A 34 -18.09 -22.03 -9.58
C SER A 34 -17.17 -21.87 -10.80
N GLN A 35 -16.79 -20.63 -11.11
CA GLN A 35 -15.63 -20.39 -11.95
C GLN A 35 -14.41 -20.77 -11.13
N ASN A 36 -13.50 -21.49 -11.77
CA ASN A 36 -12.19 -21.80 -11.21
C ASN A 36 -11.44 -20.46 -11.08
N PRO A 37 -10.76 -20.16 -9.94
CA PRO A 37 -10.03 -18.90 -9.76
C PRO A 37 -8.93 -18.70 -10.83
N ASP A 38 -8.48 -19.78 -11.48
CA ASP A 38 -7.50 -19.73 -12.59
C ASP A 38 -8.01 -19.10 -13.91
N THR A 39 -9.27 -18.66 -14.00
CA THR A 39 -9.85 -18.12 -15.25
C THR A 39 -10.48 -16.74 -15.12
N ALA A 40 -10.06 -15.94 -14.13
CA ALA A 40 -10.24 -14.49 -14.22
C ALA A 40 -9.61 -13.98 -15.53
N ASP A 41 -10.27 -13.03 -16.19
CA ASP A 41 -9.92 -12.47 -17.49
C ASP A 41 -8.49 -11.90 -17.44
N GLN A 42 -7.49 -12.73 -17.75
CA GLN A 42 -6.11 -12.29 -17.74
C GLN A 42 -5.95 -11.23 -18.81
N SER A 43 -5.51 -10.03 -18.41
CA SER A 43 -5.10 -9.01 -19.37
C SER A 43 -4.14 -9.64 -20.39
N ASP A 44 -4.28 -9.28 -21.67
CA ASP A 44 -3.51 -9.85 -22.78
C ASP A 44 -1.96 -9.78 -22.58
N SER A 45 -1.50 -8.97 -21.62
CA SER A 45 -0.10 -8.79 -21.24
C SER A 45 0.46 -9.83 -20.26
N VAL A 46 -0.36 -10.63 -19.56
CA VAL A 46 0.14 -11.57 -18.55
C VAL A 46 0.56 -12.89 -19.21
N VAL A 47 1.81 -13.30 -19.00
CA VAL A 47 2.41 -14.50 -19.59
C VAL A 47 2.39 -15.67 -18.61
N PHE A 48 2.65 -15.39 -17.33
CA PHE A 48 2.74 -16.39 -16.27
C PHE A 48 2.49 -15.78 -14.88
N ARG A 49 1.94 -16.58 -13.96
CA ARG A 49 1.78 -16.25 -12.53
C ARG A 49 2.00 -17.47 -11.65
N GLU A 50 2.52 -17.25 -10.45
CA GLU A 50 2.58 -18.20 -9.34
C GLU A 50 2.45 -17.46 -8.02
N SER A 51 1.44 -17.81 -7.21
CA SER A 51 1.25 -17.33 -5.84
C SER A 51 1.61 -18.37 -4.78
N PHE A 52 2.02 -19.59 -5.17
CA PHE A 52 2.29 -20.72 -4.29
C PHE A 52 1.06 -21.29 -3.53
N ASP A 53 -0.08 -20.60 -3.50
CA ASP A 53 -1.32 -21.04 -2.81
C ASP A 53 -1.83 -22.41 -3.25
N SER A 54 -1.46 -22.85 -4.46
CA SER A 54 -1.82 -24.17 -4.98
C SER A 54 -1.32 -25.35 -4.14
N VAL A 55 -0.42 -25.11 -3.17
CA VAL A 55 0.06 -26.12 -2.21
C VAL A 55 -0.48 -25.97 -0.79
N ALA A 56 -1.42 -25.05 -0.54
CA ALA A 56 -2.02 -24.84 0.78
C ALA A 56 -2.68 -26.12 1.35
N ASP A 57 -3.26 -26.98 0.50
CA ASP A 57 -3.84 -28.26 0.91
C ASP A 57 -2.80 -29.36 1.21
N ARG A 58 -1.52 -29.05 1.04
CA ARG A 58 -0.37 -29.95 1.26
C ARG A 58 0.48 -29.58 2.46
N LEU A 59 0.08 -28.54 3.21
CA LEU A 59 0.74 -28.18 4.46
C LEU A 59 0.68 -29.34 5.45
N THR A 60 1.76 -29.52 6.19
CA THR A 60 1.93 -30.57 7.21
C THR A 60 2.15 -29.97 8.59
N PRO A 61 1.85 -30.71 9.68
CA PRO A 61 2.27 -30.32 11.01
C PRO A 61 3.78 -30.20 11.11
N ARG A 62 4.25 -29.30 11.98
CA ARG A 62 5.66 -29.10 12.34
C ARG A 62 6.44 -30.42 12.46
N ALA A 63 7.56 -30.53 11.77
CA ALA A 63 8.41 -31.71 11.85
C ALA A 63 9.31 -31.69 13.08
N ASN A 64 10.15 -30.67 13.27
CA ASN A 64 11.14 -30.67 14.35
C ASN A 64 11.63 -29.30 14.82
N ASP A 65 11.07 -28.20 14.31
CA ASP A 65 11.34 -26.86 14.83
C ASP A 65 11.13 -26.83 16.36
N PRO A 66 12.07 -26.30 17.16
CA PRO A 66 11.99 -26.33 18.62
C PRO A 66 10.99 -25.33 19.21
N ASP A 67 10.66 -24.26 18.50
CA ASP A 67 9.89 -23.12 19.00
C ASP A 67 8.43 -23.15 18.54
N ILE A 68 8.14 -23.87 17.46
CA ILE A 68 6.77 -24.15 17.00
C ILE A 68 6.13 -25.33 17.76
N SER A 69 4.82 -25.23 18.02
CA SER A 69 4.02 -26.31 18.62
C SER A 69 3.85 -27.52 17.67
N GLU A 70 3.92 -28.76 18.20
CA GLU A 70 3.93 -30.01 17.41
C GLU A 70 2.71 -30.20 16.50
N ASP A 71 1.54 -29.68 16.89
CA ASP A 71 0.30 -29.82 16.12
C ASP A 71 0.05 -28.65 15.14
N THR A 72 0.90 -27.63 15.11
CA THR A 72 0.74 -26.48 14.21
C THR A 72 1.02 -26.93 12.77
N VAL A 73 0.04 -26.75 11.89
CA VAL A 73 0.15 -27.03 10.45
C VAL A 73 0.53 -25.74 9.75
N GLY A 74 1.60 -25.74 8.97
CA GLY A 74 1.96 -24.51 8.27
C GLY A 74 3.06 -24.57 7.23
N PHE A 75 3.74 -25.70 7.01
CA PHE A 75 4.77 -25.81 5.98
C PHE A 75 4.64 -27.06 5.10
N THR A 76 5.22 -27.04 3.90
CA THR A 76 5.39 -28.20 3.03
C THR A 76 6.65 -28.09 2.17
N HIS A 77 7.26 -29.25 1.89
CA HIS A 77 8.33 -29.40 0.89
C HIS A 77 7.78 -29.84 -0.47
N THR A 78 6.46 -29.91 -0.64
CA THR A 78 5.86 -30.28 -1.92
C THR A 78 5.77 -29.05 -2.81
N GLU A 79 6.44 -29.09 -3.96
CA GLU A 79 6.46 -27.95 -4.87
C GLU A 79 5.12 -27.76 -5.62
N PRO A 80 4.80 -26.51 -6.03
CA PRO A 80 3.77 -26.24 -7.02
C PRO A 80 4.06 -26.96 -8.34
N ALA A 81 3.04 -27.10 -9.18
CA ALA A 81 3.15 -27.87 -10.41
C ALA A 81 4.23 -27.30 -11.36
N GLY A 82 5.25 -28.12 -11.65
CA GLY A 82 6.32 -27.78 -12.59
C GLY A 82 7.49 -27.01 -11.97
N TRP A 83 7.37 -26.57 -10.73
CA TRP A 83 8.47 -26.01 -9.95
C TRP A 83 9.38 -27.12 -9.40
N SER A 84 10.60 -26.76 -9.03
CA SER A 84 11.51 -27.69 -8.35
C SER A 84 12.43 -26.99 -7.37
N VAL A 85 12.67 -27.63 -6.23
CA VAL A 85 13.67 -27.20 -5.25
C VAL A 85 14.90 -28.10 -5.32
N ARG A 86 16.10 -27.52 -5.24
CA ARG A 86 17.36 -28.25 -5.09
C ARG A 86 18.17 -27.69 -3.93
N ASN A 87 18.51 -28.56 -3.00
CA ASN A 87 19.33 -28.24 -1.83
C ASN A 87 20.72 -28.86 -1.98
N ASP A 88 21.74 -28.22 -1.39
CA ASP A 88 23.05 -28.84 -1.24
C ASP A 88 22.97 -30.12 -0.40
N ALA A 89 23.82 -31.09 -0.75
CA ALA A 89 23.82 -32.41 -0.11
C ALA A 89 24.16 -32.36 1.39
N SER A 90 24.87 -31.32 1.85
CA SER A 90 25.19 -31.12 3.27
C SER A 90 23.96 -30.80 4.13
N MET A 91 22.86 -30.33 3.55
CA MET A 91 21.62 -30.01 4.27
C MET A 91 20.75 -31.25 4.57
N SER A 92 21.17 -32.45 4.16
CA SER A 92 20.41 -33.68 4.36
C SER A 92 20.58 -34.23 5.79
N GLU A 93 19.47 -34.58 6.44
CA GLU A 93 19.41 -35.21 7.77
C GLU A 93 20.00 -34.36 8.92
N VAL A 94 20.11 -33.03 8.72
CA VAL A 94 20.60 -32.05 9.71
C VAL A 94 19.69 -30.83 9.74
N GLY A 95 19.86 -29.97 10.74
CA GLY A 95 19.09 -28.73 10.87
C GLY A 95 17.61 -28.96 11.17
N VAL A 96 16.85 -27.86 11.13
CA VAL A 96 15.38 -27.89 11.24
C VAL A 96 14.79 -28.33 9.90
N GLU A 97 14.08 -29.46 9.90
CA GLU A 97 13.44 -30.05 8.72
C GLU A 97 12.44 -29.09 8.08
N ASP A 98 11.75 -28.31 8.90
CA ASP A 98 10.74 -27.34 8.47
C ASP A 98 11.35 -26.30 7.51
N TRP A 99 12.60 -25.90 7.75
CA TRP A 99 13.32 -24.84 7.03
C TRP A 99 14.43 -25.35 6.10
N ARG A 100 14.38 -26.63 5.69
CA ARG A 100 15.42 -27.20 4.83
C ARG A 100 15.31 -26.72 3.37
N GLY A 101 16.02 -25.64 3.06
CA GLY A 101 16.08 -25.05 1.73
C GLY A 101 14.89 -24.14 1.49
N TRP A 102 14.44 -24.03 0.23
CA TRP A 102 13.16 -23.39 -0.05
C TRP A 102 12.00 -24.25 0.48
N THR A 103 11.25 -23.69 1.42
CA THR A 103 10.03 -24.26 2.02
C THR A 103 8.83 -23.41 1.61
N PHE A 104 7.68 -24.04 1.36
CA PHE A 104 6.40 -23.33 1.17
C PHE A 104 5.65 -23.31 2.50
N THR A 105 5.32 -22.12 3.02
CA THR A 105 4.77 -21.94 4.37
C THR A 105 3.72 -20.83 4.41
N THR A 106 2.90 -20.78 5.45
CA THR A 106 2.11 -19.58 5.77
C THR A 106 2.99 -18.51 6.45
N PRO A 107 2.69 -17.20 6.29
CA PRO A 107 3.34 -16.14 7.04
C PRO A 107 3.29 -16.37 8.56
N ASP A 108 2.11 -16.69 9.10
CA ASP A 108 1.93 -16.95 10.54
C ASP A 108 2.84 -18.07 11.06
N TYR A 109 3.01 -19.17 10.31
CA TYR A 109 3.87 -20.28 10.73
C TYR A 109 5.34 -19.91 10.72
N TRP A 110 5.74 -19.02 9.81
CA TRP A 110 7.10 -18.48 9.74
C TRP A 110 7.39 -17.52 10.89
N VAL A 111 6.44 -16.65 11.24
CA VAL A 111 6.52 -15.75 12.40
C VAL A 111 6.48 -16.52 13.73
N ASP A 112 5.74 -17.64 13.80
CA ASP A 112 5.70 -18.53 14.96
C ASP A 112 7.06 -19.18 15.29
N ALA A 113 7.98 -19.27 14.32
CA ALA A 113 9.36 -19.73 14.55
C ALA A 113 10.13 -18.69 15.38
N GLU A 114 10.27 -17.49 14.82
CA GLU A 114 10.63 -16.27 15.53
C GLU A 114 10.24 -15.06 14.67
N ASP A 115 9.79 -13.93 15.23
CA ASP A 115 9.40 -12.77 14.42
C ASP A 115 10.61 -12.18 13.67
N GLN A 116 11.59 -11.58 14.35
CA GLN A 116 12.80 -10.99 13.73
C GLN A 116 12.55 -10.27 12.38
N MET A 117 11.46 -9.50 12.28
CA MET A 117 10.97 -8.77 11.10
C MET A 117 10.25 -9.60 10.02
N ARG A 118 10.05 -10.91 10.20
CA ARG A 118 9.28 -11.78 9.28
C ARG A 118 7.83 -11.35 9.15
N ASP A 119 7.23 -10.84 10.24
CA ASP A 119 5.87 -10.28 10.26
C ASP A 119 5.74 -9.06 9.34
N ARG A 120 6.86 -8.41 9.00
CA ARG A 120 6.85 -7.26 8.08
C ARG A 120 6.75 -7.66 6.62
N PHE A 121 6.69 -8.95 6.25
CA PHE A 121 6.37 -9.35 4.87
C PHE A 121 4.87 -9.23 4.56
N ALA A 122 4.32 -8.07 4.90
CA ALA A 122 2.91 -7.78 4.98
C ALA A 122 2.17 -7.87 3.63
N ARG A 123 2.88 -7.65 2.51
CA ARG A 123 2.28 -7.73 1.17
C ARG A 123 1.96 -9.15 0.70
N SER A 124 2.57 -10.16 1.33
CA SER A 124 2.41 -11.56 0.95
C SER A 124 0.97 -12.04 1.11
N HIS A 125 0.64 -13.13 0.41
CA HIS A 125 -0.69 -13.71 0.43
C HIS A 125 -0.62 -15.22 0.67
N GLU A 126 -1.48 -15.73 1.57
CA GLU A 126 -1.67 -17.15 1.93
C GLU A 126 -0.40 -18.02 2.08
N ILE A 127 0.23 -18.46 0.99
CA ILE A 127 1.44 -19.29 0.99
C ILE A 127 2.63 -18.55 0.38
N ILE A 128 3.73 -18.47 1.14
CA ILE A 128 5.00 -17.90 0.68
C ILE A 128 6.06 -18.98 0.49
N ALA A 129 7.04 -18.72 -0.37
CA ALA A 129 8.26 -19.52 -0.44
C ALA A 129 9.36 -18.85 0.40
N VAL A 130 10.00 -19.61 1.30
CA VAL A 130 10.99 -19.10 2.25
C VAL A 130 12.26 -19.95 2.19
N ALA A 131 13.41 -19.29 2.09
CA ALA A 131 14.73 -19.84 2.37
C ALA A 131 15.28 -19.20 3.65
N ASP A 132 15.20 -19.92 4.78
CA ASP A 132 15.57 -19.39 6.09
C ASP A 132 16.82 -20.09 6.64
N SER A 133 17.97 -19.41 6.58
CA SER A 133 19.21 -19.97 7.12
C SER A 133 19.32 -19.82 8.64
N ASP A 134 18.58 -18.91 9.26
CA ASP A 134 18.62 -18.69 10.71
C ASP A 134 17.93 -19.87 11.39
N GLU A 135 16.64 -20.05 11.08
CA GLU A 135 15.81 -21.08 11.72
C GLU A 135 16.29 -22.49 11.37
N PHE A 136 16.86 -22.70 10.17
CA PHE A 136 17.45 -24.00 9.82
C PHE A 136 18.60 -24.39 10.75
N ALA A 137 19.33 -23.42 11.29
CA ALA A 137 20.52 -23.63 12.12
C ALA A 137 20.22 -23.89 13.60
N ASP A 138 18.96 -23.78 14.05
CA ASP A 138 18.57 -24.01 15.45
C ASP A 138 18.69 -25.46 15.92
N LEU A 139 18.81 -26.39 14.96
CA LEU A 139 19.22 -27.76 15.24
C LEU A 139 20.63 -28.06 14.70
N PRO A 140 21.40 -28.90 15.42
CA PRO A 140 22.81 -29.10 15.12
C PRO A 140 23.06 -29.82 13.79
N GLY A 141 24.17 -29.46 13.15
CA GLY A 141 24.74 -30.17 12.00
C GLY A 141 25.70 -29.28 11.24
N ASP A 142 26.75 -29.86 10.66
CA ASP A 142 27.69 -29.12 9.81
C ASP A 142 27.12 -29.03 8.40
N HIS A 143 26.83 -27.82 7.94
CA HIS A 143 26.22 -27.55 6.64
C HIS A 143 26.60 -26.17 6.12
N SER A 144 26.49 -25.99 4.81
CA SER A 144 26.27 -24.68 4.19
C SER A 144 24.80 -24.59 3.80
N PHE A 145 24.17 -23.42 3.94
CA PHE A 145 22.81 -23.23 3.46
C PHE A 145 22.89 -22.83 1.98
N GLU A 146 22.64 -23.76 1.07
CA GLU A 146 22.64 -23.52 -0.37
C GLU A 146 21.41 -24.19 -1.00
N THR A 147 20.51 -23.39 -1.56
CA THR A 147 19.26 -23.86 -2.16
C THR A 147 18.89 -23.06 -3.41
N SER A 148 18.09 -23.68 -4.28
CA SER A 148 17.55 -23.06 -5.48
C SER A 148 16.09 -23.47 -5.70
N LEU A 149 15.25 -22.51 -6.06
CA LEU A 149 13.88 -22.69 -6.50
C LEU A 149 13.81 -22.36 -7.99
N THR A 150 13.37 -23.31 -8.81
CA THR A 150 13.34 -23.19 -10.28
C THR A 150 11.90 -23.21 -10.77
N SER A 151 11.52 -22.23 -11.61
CA SER A 151 10.21 -22.17 -12.25
C SER A 151 10.02 -23.28 -13.30
N PRO A 152 8.79 -23.51 -13.80
CA PRO A 152 8.59 -24.21 -15.06
C PRO A 152 9.21 -23.45 -16.24
N GLN A 153 9.28 -24.10 -17.40
CA GLN A 153 9.54 -23.40 -18.66
C GLN A 153 8.31 -22.59 -19.07
N ILE A 154 8.49 -21.30 -19.27
CA ILE A 154 7.44 -20.34 -19.64
C ILE A 154 7.61 -20.00 -21.12
N ASP A 155 6.53 -20.03 -21.91
CA ASP A 155 6.55 -19.71 -23.33
C ASP A 155 6.75 -18.20 -23.55
N VAL A 156 7.79 -17.84 -24.30
CA VAL A 156 8.11 -16.45 -24.68
C VAL A 156 8.31 -16.31 -26.19
N SER A 157 7.90 -17.32 -26.96
CA SER A 157 8.19 -17.46 -28.41
C SER A 157 7.71 -16.29 -29.28
N THR A 158 6.77 -15.49 -28.78
CA THR A 158 6.17 -14.35 -29.50
C THR A 158 6.61 -12.98 -28.96
N LEU A 159 7.39 -12.94 -27.88
CA LEU A 159 7.69 -11.74 -27.12
C LEU A 159 9.11 -11.22 -27.43
N ALA A 160 9.25 -9.90 -27.47
CA ALA A 160 10.56 -9.26 -27.65
C ALA A 160 11.27 -9.04 -26.30
N SER A 161 10.50 -8.74 -25.27
CA SER A 161 10.96 -8.55 -23.90
C SER A 161 9.84 -8.91 -22.93
N VAL A 162 10.22 -9.24 -21.70
CA VAL A 162 9.30 -9.57 -20.61
C VAL A 162 9.73 -8.87 -19.34
N ASP A 163 8.79 -8.52 -18.48
CA ASP A 163 9.05 -8.00 -17.14
C ASP A 163 8.76 -9.10 -16.13
N LEU A 164 9.81 -9.55 -15.45
CA LEU A 164 9.70 -10.41 -14.28
C LEU A 164 9.38 -9.53 -13.07
N GLY A 165 8.33 -9.85 -12.32
CA GLY A 165 7.99 -9.21 -11.05
C GLY A 165 7.72 -10.25 -9.96
N PHE A 166 8.10 -9.98 -8.72
CA PHE A 166 7.73 -10.81 -7.57
C PHE A 166 7.82 -10.01 -6.27
N ASP A 167 7.00 -10.40 -5.30
CA ASP A 167 7.07 -9.86 -3.96
C ASP A 167 8.23 -10.53 -3.21
N SER A 168 9.02 -9.74 -2.47
CA SER A 168 10.31 -10.16 -1.92
C SER A 168 10.51 -9.57 -0.52
N HIS A 169 11.07 -10.38 0.37
CA HIS A 169 11.45 -9.94 1.71
C HIS A 169 12.81 -10.55 2.05
N TYR A 170 13.85 -9.72 1.97
CA TYR A 170 15.23 -10.14 2.14
C TYR A 170 15.89 -9.41 3.30
N ARG A 171 16.30 -10.17 4.32
CA ARG A 171 17.15 -9.65 5.39
C ARG A 171 18.56 -10.16 5.16
N SER A 172 19.52 -9.25 4.94
CA SER A 172 20.89 -9.61 4.50
C SER A 172 21.84 -9.87 5.66
N TRP A 173 22.79 -10.78 5.52
CA TRP A 173 23.93 -10.93 6.44
C TRP A 173 25.23 -11.02 5.66
N ALA A 174 26.35 -10.67 6.31
CA ALA A 174 27.67 -10.79 5.70
C ALA A 174 27.98 -12.24 5.28
N GLY A 175 28.17 -12.47 3.98
CA GLY A 175 28.40 -13.80 3.41
C GLY A 175 27.14 -14.52 2.90
N GLN A 176 25.97 -13.86 3.01
CA GLN A 176 24.71 -14.28 2.40
C GLN A 176 24.57 -13.67 1.00
N GLU A 177 23.99 -14.44 0.08
CA GLU A 177 23.75 -14.06 -1.31
C GLU A 177 22.40 -14.64 -1.79
N ALA A 178 21.53 -13.77 -2.27
CA ALA A 178 20.34 -14.12 -3.04
C ALA A 178 20.50 -13.65 -4.50
N THR A 179 20.24 -14.52 -5.46
CA THR A 179 20.28 -14.17 -6.89
C THR A 179 19.11 -14.75 -7.65
N VAL A 180 18.64 -14.01 -8.65
CA VAL A 180 17.72 -14.51 -9.66
C VAL A 180 18.45 -14.65 -10.97
N THR A 181 18.26 -15.78 -11.66
CA THR A 181 18.83 -16.00 -12.99
C THR A 181 17.76 -16.42 -14.00
N ALA A 182 17.96 -16.07 -15.27
CA ALA A 182 17.11 -16.45 -16.39
C ALA A 182 17.88 -17.31 -17.40
N SER A 183 17.28 -18.41 -17.84
CA SER A 183 17.82 -19.31 -18.86
C SER A 183 16.83 -19.50 -20.01
N PHE A 184 17.25 -19.15 -21.22
CA PHE A 184 16.43 -19.31 -22.43
C PHE A 184 16.77 -20.63 -23.14
N ASP A 185 15.76 -21.43 -23.46
CA ASP A 185 15.85 -22.73 -24.14
C ASP A 185 16.89 -23.70 -23.51
N GLY A 186 17.09 -23.63 -22.18
CA GLY A 186 18.11 -24.41 -21.47
C GLY A 186 19.55 -23.98 -21.75
N GLY A 187 19.74 -22.74 -22.21
CA GLY A 187 21.03 -22.11 -22.46
C GLY A 187 21.80 -21.74 -21.19
N ALA A 188 22.79 -20.85 -21.33
CA ALA A 188 23.53 -20.33 -20.18
C ALA A 188 22.66 -19.36 -19.39
N ALA A 189 22.55 -19.58 -18.08
CA ALA A 189 21.84 -18.69 -17.19
C ALA A 189 22.50 -17.30 -17.14
N LYS A 190 21.68 -16.26 -17.13
CA LYS A 190 22.08 -14.85 -16.96
C LYS A 190 21.53 -14.35 -15.63
N GLU A 191 22.36 -13.67 -14.86
CA GLU A 191 21.91 -12.99 -13.63
C GLU A 191 20.96 -11.84 -13.98
N VAL A 192 19.86 -11.77 -13.23
CA VAL A 192 18.77 -10.79 -13.35
C VAL A 192 18.76 -9.88 -12.12
N LEU A 193 18.89 -10.46 -10.93
CA LEU A 193 18.91 -9.77 -9.64
C LEU A 193 20.03 -10.35 -8.77
N ARG A 194 20.65 -9.50 -7.93
CA ARG A 194 21.61 -9.88 -6.90
C ARG A 194 21.39 -9.04 -5.65
N LEU A 195 21.13 -9.72 -4.53
CA LEU A 195 21.03 -9.13 -3.19
C LEU A 195 22.13 -9.77 -2.32
N ASP A 196 23.15 -8.98 -2.00
CA ASP A 196 24.26 -9.36 -1.12
C ASP A 196 24.87 -8.09 -0.48
N SER A 197 25.89 -8.23 0.37
CA SER A 197 26.54 -7.09 1.04
C SER A 197 27.20 -6.07 0.10
N THR A 198 27.18 -6.28 -1.22
CA THR A 198 27.63 -5.31 -2.24
C THR A 198 26.49 -4.51 -2.85
N THR A 199 25.25 -4.98 -2.75
CA THR A 199 24.05 -4.33 -3.30
C THR A 199 23.07 -3.84 -2.25
N VAL A 200 23.10 -4.39 -1.03
CA VAL A 200 22.23 -4.00 0.09
C VAL A 200 23.02 -3.78 1.37
N VAL A 201 22.39 -3.14 2.36
CA VAL A 201 22.93 -2.99 3.71
C VAL A 201 22.68 -4.28 4.51
N ASP A 202 23.73 -4.83 5.12
CA ASP A 202 23.59 -5.99 6.00
C ASP A 202 22.72 -5.65 7.23
N ASP A 203 22.00 -6.65 7.70
CA ASP A 203 21.06 -6.68 8.82
C ASP A 203 19.75 -5.92 8.57
N TYR A 204 19.81 -4.64 8.23
CA TYR A 204 18.62 -3.83 7.94
C TYR A 204 18.81 -2.96 6.71
N ASP A 205 18.05 -3.29 5.66
CA ASP A 205 17.87 -2.47 4.47
C ASP A 205 16.38 -2.43 4.10
N GLY A 206 15.71 -1.35 4.49
CA GLY A 206 14.28 -1.19 4.27
C GLY A 206 13.88 -1.16 2.79
N SER A 207 14.81 -0.99 1.85
CA SER A 207 14.50 -0.99 0.40
C SER A 207 14.22 -2.39 -0.15
N VAL A 208 14.66 -3.44 0.53
CA VAL A 208 14.52 -4.86 0.13
C VAL A 208 13.72 -5.70 1.13
N LEU A 209 13.21 -5.08 2.19
CA LEU A 209 12.18 -5.65 3.04
C LEU A 209 10.81 -5.32 2.46
N ASN A 210 9.91 -6.33 2.39
CA ASN A 210 8.54 -6.16 1.92
C ASN A 210 8.45 -5.46 0.54
N ALA A 211 9.41 -5.75 -0.33
CA ALA A 211 9.60 -5.08 -1.61
C ALA A 211 8.89 -5.78 -2.76
N HIS A 212 8.62 -5.04 -3.85
CA HIS A 212 8.37 -5.63 -5.15
C HIS A 212 9.65 -5.58 -5.98
N GLU A 213 10.22 -6.73 -6.30
CA GLU A 213 11.38 -6.82 -7.19
C GLU A 213 10.90 -6.93 -8.62
N SER A 214 11.52 -6.16 -9.53
CA SER A 214 11.18 -6.22 -10.95
C SER A 214 12.40 -6.09 -11.85
N ALA A 215 12.36 -6.78 -12.99
CA ALA A 215 13.41 -6.70 -13.99
C ALA A 215 12.89 -6.95 -15.41
N THR A 216 13.16 -6.00 -16.30
CA THR A 216 12.93 -6.15 -17.75
C THR A 216 14.04 -6.99 -18.38
N ILE A 217 13.65 -8.01 -19.13
CA ILE A 217 14.54 -8.99 -19.74
C ILE A 217 14.26 -9.06 -21.25
N GLU A 218 15.28 -8.78 -22.04
CA GLU A 218 15.24 -8.97 -23.49
C GLU A 218 15.19 -10.46 -23.85
N VAL A 219 14.18 -10.86 -24.62
CA VAL A 219 14.04 -12.23 -25.14
C VAL A 219 15.00 -12.41 -26.32
N PRO A 220 15.96 -13.35 -26.26
CA PRO A 220 16.85 -13.62 -27.38
C PRO A 220 16.06 -14.00 -28.64
N GLN A 221 16.50 -13.51 -29.80
CA GLN A 221 15.80 -13.78 -31.06
C GLN A 221 15.61 -15.29 -31.31
N GLY A 222 14.35 -15.70 -31.39
CA GLY A 222 13.95 -17.08 -31.67
C GLY A 222 14.02 -18.01 -30.46
N ALA A 223 14.13 -17.48 -29.25
CA ALA A 223 13.92 -18.24 -28.04
C ALA A 223 12.44 -18.64 -27.90
N ASP A 224 12.19 -19.88 -27.50
CA ASP A 224 10.83 -20.40 -27.33
C ASP A 224 10.39 -20.35 -25.86
N SER A 225 11.33 -20.57 -24.92
CA SER A 225 11.01 -20.56 -23.50
C SER A 225 12.08 -19.91 -22.62
N VAL A 226 11.64 -19.45 -21.45
CA VAL A 226 12.49 -18.98 -20.35
C VAL A 226 12.21 -19.78 -19.07
N GLU A 227 13.25 -20.03 -18.30
CA GLU A 227 13.20 -20.61 -16.95
C GLU A 227 13.92 -19.67 -15.99
N PHE A 228 13.33 -19.43 -14.81
CA PHE A 228 13.90 -18.61 -13.76
C PHE A 228 14.38 -19.47 -12.60
N THR A 229 15.45 -19.03 -11.93
CA THR A 229 15.96 -19.69 -10.73
C THR A 229 16.31 -18.66 -9.66
N TRP A 230 15.66 -18.77 -8.50
CA TRP A 230 15.96 -18.05 -7.27
C TRP A 230 16.94 -18.88 -6.46
N ASN A 231 18.19 -18.43 -6.39
CA ASN A 231 19.26 -19.08 -5.65
C ASN A 231 19.49 -18.33 -4.35
N PHE A 232 19.60 -19.06 -3.25
CA PHE A 232 19.96 -18.51 -1.96
C PHE A 232 21.15 -19.29 -1.39
N LYS A 233 22.15 -18.55 -0.94
CA LYS A 233 23.37 -19.08 -0.35
C LYS A 233 23.70 -18.30 0.91
N ALA A 234 24.02 -19.00 1.97
CA ALA A 234 24.45 -18.39 3.21
C ALA A 234 25.50 -19.25 3.92
N GLU A 235 26.31 -18.58 4.75
CA GLU A 235 26.97 -19.29 5.85
C GLU A 235 25.91 -19.73 6.88
N GLN A 236 26.21 -20.76 7.67
CA GLN A 236 25.28 -21.27 8.69
C GLN A 236 24.83 -20.14 9.63
N ASN A 237 23.52 -20.11 9.95
CA ASN A 237 22.91 -19.13 10.87
C ASN A 237 23.08 -17.67 10.38
N SER A 238 22.87 -17.46 9.08
CA SER A 238 22.62 -16.11 8.54
C SER A 238 21.13 -15.79 8.65
N TRP A 239 20.59 -14.86 7.86
CA TRP A 239 19.17 -14.50 7.85
C TRP A 239 18.41 -15.29 6.76
N TYR A 240 17.52 -14.63 6.02
CA TYR A 240 16.52 -15.30 5.20
C TYR A 240 16.17 -14.52 3.93
N TRP A 241 15.50 -15.22 3.03
CA TRP A 241 14.83 -14.65 1.88
C TRP A 241 13.47 -15.31 1.69
N ALA A 242 12.41 -14.50 1.63
CA ALA A 242 11.07 -14.94 1.26
C ALA A 242 10.64 -14.30 -0.06
N ILE A 243 9.87 -15.04 -0.85
CA ILE A 243 9.25 -14.53 -2.08
C ILE A 243 7.79 -14.99 -2.20
N ASP A 244 7.02 -14.23 -2.95
CA ASP A 244 5.64 -14.53 -3.29
C ASP A 244 5.24 -13.89 -4.63
N SER A 245 4.06 -14.24 -5.17
CA SER A 245 3.37 -13.53 -6.24
C SER A 245 4.25 -13.28 -7.48
N VAL A 246 4.94 -14.34 -7.92
CA VAL A 246 5.79 -14.29 -9.12
C VAL A 246 4.91 -14.07 -10.34
N SER A 247 5.29 -13.11 -11.18
CA SER A 247 4.62 -12.81 -12.43
C SER A 247 5.61 -12.58 -13.56
N LEU A 248 5.20 -12.96 -14.76
CA LEU A 248 5.87 -12.57 -16.00
C LEU A 248 4.85 -11.87 -16.88
N THR A 249 5.16 -10.66 -17.30
CA THR A 249 4.31 -9.86 -18.18
C THR A 249 5.05 -9.46 -19.44
N GLU A 250 4.33 -9.19 -20.53
CA GLU A 250 4.90 -8.51 -21.68
C GLU A 250 5.30 -7.10 -21.26
N THR A 251 6.55 -6.71 -21.56
CA THR A 251 7.03 -5.36 -21.23
C THR A 251 6.18 -4.32 -21.94
N LEU A 252 5.64 -3.38 -21.16
CA LEU A 252 4.92 -2.27 -21.73
C LEU A 252 5.91 -1.33 -22.46
N PRO A 253 5.54 -0.80 -23.65
CA PRO A 253 6.36 0.22 -24.30
C PRO A 253 6.45 1.46 -23.39
N ALA A 254 7.47 2.27 -23.58
CA ALA A 254 7.60 3.55 -22.88
C ALA A 254 6.29 4.35 -23.02
N ALA A 255 5.80 4.87 -21.90
CA ALA A 255 4.56 5.65 -21.86
C ALA A 255 4.65 6.81 -22.87
N SER A 256 3.60 6.96 -23.68
CA SER A 256 3.54 8.00 -24.71
C SER A 256 2.08 8.33 -25.01
N GLY A 257 1.83 9.58 -25.42
CA GLY A 257 0.48 10.04 -25.73
C GLY A 257 0.08 11.24 -24.90
N GLU A 258 -1.21 11.59 -24.99
CA GLU A 258 -1.82 12.55 -24.11
C GLU A 258 -2.00 11.92 -22.72
N ARG A 259 -1.93 12.75 -21.68
CA ARG A 259 -2.03 12.30 -20.30
C ARG A 259 -2.87 13.26 -19.48
N THR A 260 -3.51 12.72 -18.44
CA THR A 260 -4.17 13.50 -17.40
C THR A 260 -3.26 13.47 -16.18
N SER A 261 -2.82 14.64 -15.72
CA SER A 261 -1.85 14.75 -14.63
C SER A 261 -2.46 15.32 -13.36
N ALA A 262 -1.91 14.96 -12.20
CA ALA A 262 -2.28 15.54 -10.91
C ALA A 262 -1.06 15.71 -10.00
N TRP A 263 -1.15 16.67 -9.08
CA TRP A 263 -0.23 16.81 -7.96
C TRP A 263 -0.83 16.14 -6.73
N VAL A 264 -0.01 15.52 -5.88
CA VAL A 264 -0.44 14.91 -4.62
C VAL A 264 0.46 15.39 -3.50
N ALA A 265 -0.15 15.98 -2.48
CA ALA A 265 0.50 16.41 -1.24
C ALA A 265 -0.18 15.74 -0.03
N SER A 266 0.49 15.72 1.11
CA SER A 266 -0.07 15.24 2.37
C SER A 266 0.78 15.75 3.53
N ASP A 267 0.22 15.70 4.74
CA ASP A 267 0.96 15.88 5.99
C ASP A 267 1.77 17.19 5.99
N ILE A 268 1.07 18.29 5.72
CA ILE A 268 1.61 19.66 5.73
C ILE A 268 1.88 20.10 7.17
N GLN A 269 1.02 19.71 8.12
CA GLN A 269 1.23 19.81 9.57
C GLN A 269 1.94 21.11 10.04
N GLY A 270 1.35 22.26 9.71
CA GLY A 270 1.88 23.56 10.15
C GLY A 270 3.14 24.02 9.39
N HIS A 271 3.39 23.50 8.19
CA HIS A 271 4.47 23.92 7.29
C HIS A 271 3.94 24.55 5.99
N PRO A 272 3.16 25.66 6.07
CA PRO A 272 2.61 26.33 4.89
C PRO A 272 3.71 26.84 3.93
N GLN A 273 4.91 27.15 4.43
CA GLN A 273 6.05 27.52 3.58
C GLN A 273 6.54 26.37 2.71
N ASP A 274 6.59 25.15 3.23
CA ASP A 274 7.00 23.96 2.49
C ASP A 274 5.95 23.60 1.45
N PHE A 275 4.67 23.71 1.82
CA PHE A 275 3.58 23.56 0.87
C PHE A 275 3.65 24.60 -0.26
N SER A 276 3.87 25.88 0.04
CA SER A 276 4.02 26.94 -0.97
C SER A 276 5.19 26.67 -1.92
N HIS A 277 6.32 26.20 -1.38
CA HIS A 277 7.49 25.82 -2.17
C HIS A 277 7.20 24.61 -3.07
N ALA A 278 6.62 23.54 -2.52
CA ALA A 278 6.24 22.36 -3.27
C ALA A 278 5.26 22.66 -4.41
N LEU A 279 4.30 23.56 -4.21
CA LEU A 279 3.38 23.99 -5.29
C LEU A 279 4.12 24.62 -6.47
N ALA A 280 5.17 25.41 -6.22
CA ALA A 280 6.00 25.97 -7.28
C ALA A 280 6.77 24.88 -8.04
N ASP A 281 7.34 23.92 -7.31
CA ASP A 281 8.11 22.80 -7.87
C ASP A 281 7.24 21.82 -8.65
N PHE A 282 6.03 21.54 -8.16
CA PHE A 282 5.02 20.79 -8.89
C PHE A 282 4.68 21.46 -10.21
N ASN A 283 4.46 22.78 -10.20
CA ASN A 283 4.16 23.54 -11.40
C ASN A 283 5.34 23.59 -12.38
N GLU A 284 6.59 23.53 -11.93
CA GLU A 284 7.73 23.43 -12.83
C GLU A 284 7.70 22.13 -13.65
N VAL A 285 7.37 21.01 -13.01
CA VAL A 285 7.45 19.68 -13.64
C VAL A 285 6.16 19.25 -14.32
N ARG A 286 5.00 19.70 -13.83
CA ARG A 286 3.66 19.37 -14.34
C ARG A 286 2.75 20.60 -14.31
N PRO A 287 3.04 21.66 -15.09
CA PRO A 287 2.17 22.84 -15.20
C PRO A 287 0.82 22.54 -15.87
N ASP A 288 0.68 21.34 -16.43
CA ASP A 288 -0.52 20.83 -17.10
C ASP A 288 -1.39 19.92 -16.21
N ALA A 289 -1.11 19.86 -14.90
CA ALA A 289 -1.94 19.11 -13.97
C ALA A 289 -3.39 19.62 -13.93
N SER A 290 -4.33 18.68 -13.95
CA SER A 290 -5.77 18.94 -13.87
C SER A 290 -6.26 19.15 -12.44
N GLY A 291 -5.55 18.61 -11.44
CA GLY A 291 -5.94 18.76 -10.04
C GLY A 291 -4.79 18.64 -9.04
N LEU A 292 -5.04 19.16 -7.85
CA LEU A 292 -4.24 19.02 -6.64
C LEU A 292 -5.01 18.14 -5.66
N ILE A 293 -4.43 16.98 -5.35
CA ILE A 293 -4.92 16.05 -4.34
C ILE A 293 -4.16 16.31 -3.04
N VAL A 294 -4.86 16.45 -1.91
CA VAL A 294 -4.25 16.59 -0.58
C VAL A 294 -4.77 15.51 0.36
N ALA A 295 -3.93 14.54 0.73
CA ALA A 295 -4.32 13.34 1.47
C ALA A 295 -4.35 13.53 3.00
N GLY A 296 -4.93 14.64 3.48
CA GLY A 296 -5.12 14.91 4.92
C GLY A 296 -3.93 15.58 5.61
N ASP A 297 -4.11 15.89 6.90
CA ASP A 297 -3.15 16.59 7.76
C ASP A 297 -2.61 17.89 7.13
N ILE A 298 -3.56 18.67 6.60
CA ILE A 298 -3.39 19.95 5.93
C ILE A 298 -2.93 21.04 6.91
N VAL A 299 -3.41 20.94 8.15
CA VAL A 299 -3.13 21.85 9.27
C VAL A 299 -2.55 21.07 10.45
N ASP A 300 -1.93 21.74 11.42
CA ASP A 300 -1.29 21.07 12.58
C ASP A 300 -2.29 20.66 13.68
N SER A 301 -3.33 21.45 13.91
CA SER A 301 -4.30 21.17 14.98
C SER A 301 -5.75 21.45 14.62
N GLY A 302 -6.02 21.99 13.43
CA GLY A 302 -7.36 22.40 13.03
C GLY A 302 -7.77 23.75 13.61
N ALA A 303 -6.84 24.50 14.20
CA ALA A 303 -7.11 25.82 14.72
C ALA A 303 -7.40 26.80 13.58
N ALA A 304 -8.30 27.77 13.80
CA ALA A 304 -8.71 28.70 12.75
C ALA A 304 -7.55 29.46 12.08
N GLY A 305 -6.50 29.80 12.83
CA GLY A 305 -5.33 30.52 12.29
C GLY A 305 -4.48 29.67 11.34
N GLU A 306 -4.45 28.35 11.53
CA GLU A 306 -3.73 27.43 10.63
C GLU A 306 -4.43 27.34 9.28
N TRP A 307 -5.77 27.34 9.27
CA TRP A 307 -6.55 27.45 8.04
C TRP A 307 -6.35 28.80 7.34
N ASP A 308 -6.23 29.90 8.09
CA ASP A 308 -5.91 31.23 7.51
C ASP A 308 -4.55 31.20 6.79
N GLU A 309 -3.54 30.50 7.33
CA GLU A 309 -2.22 30.33 6.73
C GLU A 309 -2.28 29.50 5.44
N ILE A 310 -3.02 28.38 5.44
CA ILE A 310 -3.21 27.55 4.25
C ILE A 310 -3.97 28.31 3.16
N HIS A 311 -5.04 29.03 3.50
CA HIS A 311 -5.75 29.87 2.54
C HIS A 311 -4.86 30.96 1.96
N GLN A 312 -3.97 31.57 2.77
CA GLN A 312 -3.00 32.53 2.27
C GLN A 312 -2.06 31.91 1.23
N VAL A 313 -1.53 30.71 1.47
CA VAL A 313 -0.69 30.00 0.48
C VAL A 313 -1.46 29.77 -0.82
N MET A 314 -2.70 29.28 -0.73
CA MET A 314 -3.55 29.02 -1.90
C MET A 314 -3.86 30.31 -2.68
N GLU A 315 -4.13 31.42 -1.98
CA GLU A 315 -4.35 32.74 -2.60
C GLU A 315 -3.08 33.29 -3.28
N GLU A 316 -1.92 33.13 -2.66
CA GLU A 316 -0.64 33.58 -3.20
C GLU A 316 -0.21 32.76 -4.43
N GLN A 317 -0.53 31.46 -4.47
CA GLN A 317 -0.23 30.54 -5.56
C GLN A 317 -1.36 30.40 -6.60
N ALA A 318 -2.42 31.20 -6.52
CA ALA A 318 -3.62 31.05 -7.35
C ALA A 318 -3.39 31.10 -8.88
N GLU A 319 -2.27 31.68 -9.34
CA GLU A 319 -1.92 31.71 -10.77
C GLU A 319 -1.38 30.37 -11.31
N ILE A 320 -0.86 29.50 -10.43
CA ILE A 320 -0.25 28.22 -10.80
C ILE A 320 -1.09 27.01 -10.37
N LEU A 321 -2.03 27.18 -9.44
CA LEU A 321 -2.84 26.07 -8.95
C LEU A 321 -3.66 25.43 -10.09
N PRO A 322 -3.79 24.09 -10.10
CA PRO A 322 -4.64 23.38 -11.03
C PRO A 322 -6.13 23.66 -10.78
N GLY A 323 -6.97 23.27 -11.73
CA GLY A 323 -8.39 23.61 -11.73
C GLY A 323 -9.22 22.98 -10.62
N GLU A 324 -8.83 21.78 -10.17
CA GLU A 324 -9.52 21.02 -9.12
C GLU A 324 -8.68 20.88 -7.84
N LEU A 325 -9.34 21.06 -6.69
CA LEU A 325 -8.79 20.77 -5.36
C LEU A 325 -9.55 19.59 -4.77
N ILE A 326 -8.83 18.50 -4.48
CA ILE A 326 -9.40 17.25 -3.97
C ILE A 326 -8.72 16.93 -2.64
N ALA A 327 -9.40 17.18 -1.52
CA ALA A 327 -8.82 16.99 -0.19
C ALA A 327 -9.47 15.82 0.56
N ALA A 328 -8.68 15.01 1.27
CA ALA A 328 -9.14 14.11 2.33
C ALA A 328 -8.94 14.75 3.71
N ILE A 329 -9.73 14.35 4.70
CA ILE A 329 -9.58 14.80 6.09
C ILE A 329 -8.65 13.84 6.84
N GLY A 330 -7.71 14.38 7.62
CA GLY A 330 -6.82 13.64 8.52
C GLY A 330 -7.13 13.86 9.99
N ASN A 331 -6.25 13.37 10.86
CA ASN A 331 -6.40 13.52 12.31
C ASN A 331 -6.04 14.92 12.78
N HIS A 332 -5.05 15.58 12.18
CA HIS A 332 -4.58 16.89 12.61
C HIS A 332 -5.61 18.00 12.37
N GLU A 333 -6.59 17.82 11.47
CA GLU A 333 -7.72 18.74 11.33
C GLU A 333 -8.55 18.91 12.61
N SER A 334 -8.33 18.09 13.65
CA SER A 334 -9.19 18.02 14.83
C SER A 334 -8.50 18.19 16.20
N TYR A 335 -7.19 18.44 16.31
CA TYR A 335 -6.53 18.42 17.64
C TYR A 335 -6.72 19.64 18.55
N SER A 336 -7.31 20.73 18.05
CA SER A 336 -7.58 21.92 18.85
C SER A 336 -8.67 21.67 19.90
N ALA A 337 -8.93 22.68 20.74
CA ALA A 337 -9.98 22.60 21.76
C ALA A 337 -11.40 22.85 21.22
N ASP A 338 -11.56 23.14 19.92
CA ASP A 338 -12.85 23.35 19.30
C ASP A 338 -13.64 22.02 19.16
N PRO A 339 -14.98 22.04 19.10
CA PRO A 339 -15.78 20.85 18.84
C PRO A 339 -15.57 20.27 17.43
N TRP A 340 -15.78 18.96 17.27
CA TRP A 340 -15.72 18.27 15.97
C TRP A 340 -16.49 19.00 14.86
N GLU A 341 -17.70 19.48 15.12
CA GLU A 341 -18.49 20.15 14.09
C GLU A 341 -17.82 21.43 13.59
N VAL A 342 -17.00 22.10 14.41
CA VAL A 342 -16.23 23.27 13.97
C VAL A 342 -15.04 22.85 13.11
N HIS A 343 -14.37 21.76 13.49
CA HIS A 343 -13.26 21.17 12.74
C HIS A 343 -13.71 20.67 11.37
N GLU A 344 -14.76 19.86 11.35
CA GLU A 344 -15.42 19.35 10.15
C GLU A 344 -15.83 20.50 9.22
N ASN A 345 -16.52 21.54 9.73
CA ASN A 345 -16.94 22.66 8.89
C ASN A 345 -15.76 23.43 8.28
N ARG A 346 -14.65 23.61 8.99
CA ARG A 346 -13.45 24.27 8.42
C ARG A 346 -12.85 23.44 7.30
N PHE A 347 -12.75 22.12 7.49
CA PHE A 347 -12.29 21.22 6.45
C PHE A 347 -13.23 21.24 5.22
N LEU A 348 -14.54 21.15 5.45
CA LEU A 348 -15.55 21.19 4.38
C LEU A 348 -15.54 22.52 3.61
N ASP A 349 -15.33 23.64 4.31
CA ASP A 349 -15.15 24.96 3.70
C ASP A 349 -13.89 24.99 2.80
N PHE A 350 -12.77 24.41 3.25
CA PHE A 350 -11.55 24.29 2.44
C PHE A 350 -11.75 23.37 1.22
N ALA A 351 -12.36 22.20 1.43
CA ALA A 351 -12.63 21.21 0.39
C ALA A 351 -13.80 21.61 -0.54
N GLN A 352 -14.53 22.69 -0.23
CA GLN A 352 -15.66 23.22 -0.99
C GLN A 352 -16.77 22.18 -1.27
N ARG A 353 -17.10 21.37 -0.26
CA ARG A 353 -18.14 20.32 -0.35
C ARG A 353 -18.91 20.15 0.95
N ASP A 354 -20.03 19.42 0.89
CA ASP A 354 -20.96 19.26 2.02
C ASP A 354 -20.71 17.99 2.86
N GLN A 355 -19.84 17.08 2.41
CA GLN A 355 -19.54 15.80 3.08
C GLN A 355 -18.03 15.57 3.12
N VAL A 356 -17.54 14.81 4.10
CA VAL A 356 -16.10 14.51 4.24
C VAL A 356 -15.57 13.51 3.20
N TRP A 357 -16.48 12.94 2.42
CA TRP A 357 -16.22 12.03 1.31
C TRP A 357 -16.91 12.53 0.04
N GLY A 358 -16.52 12.02 -1.11
CA GLY A 358 -17.12 12.42 -2.39
C GLY A 358 -16.30 12.00 -3.60
N GLU A 359 -16.83 12.29 -4.78
CA GLU A 359 -16.25 11.90 -6.06
C GLU A 359 -15.90 13.12 -6.90
N TYR A 360 -14.78 13.01 -7.61
CA TYR A 360 -14.27 13.99 -8.56
C TYR A 360 -13.84 13.28 -9.84
N ILE A 361 -13.65 14.07 -10.90
CA ILE A 361 -13.04 13.59 -12.15
C ILE A 361 -11.93 14.56 -12.49
N LEU A 362 -10.71 14.04 -12.63
CA LEU A 362 -9.63 14.78 -13.26
C LEU A 362 -9.81 14.71 -14.78
N ASP A 363 -10.10 15.87 -15.38
CA ASP A 363 -10.25 16.06 -16.81
C ASP A 363 -8.98 16.75 -17.36
N GLY A 364 -8.20 16.01 -18.13
CA GLY A 364 -6.91 16.45 -18.68
C GLY A 364 -6.82 16.21 -20.18
N ALA A 365 -5.59 16.16 -20.70
CA ALA A 365 -5.42 15.82 -22.12
C ALA A 365 -5.61 14.32 -22.38
N GLY A 366 -5.37 13.47 -21.38
CA GLY A 366 -5.48 12.02 -21.46
C GLY A 366 -6.85 11.51 -21.02
N PRO A 367 -6.95 10.28 -20.47
CA PRO A 367 -8.22 9.73 -20.02
C PRO A 367 -8.75 10.49 -18.80
N ASP A 368 -10.07 10.50 -18.64
CA ASP A 368 -10.72 10.91 -17.41
C ASP A 368 -10.32 9.97 -16.27
N VAL A 369 -9.88 10.53 -15.14
CA VAL A 369 -9.50 9.76 -13.94
C VAL A 369 -10.48 10.06 -12.81
N PRO A 370 -11.36 9.11 -12.47
CA PRO A 370 -12.20 9.22 -11.28
C PRO A 370 -11.35 9.23 -10.01
N VAL A 371 -11.71 10.11 -9.07
CA VAL A 371 -11.10 10.18 -7.75
C VAL A 371 -12.19 10.05 -6.69
N LEU A 372 -12.14 8.98 -5.91
CA LEU A 372 -13.06 8.71 -4.79
C LEU A 372 -12.35 9.07 -3.48
N VAL A 373 -12.89 10.03 -2.74
CA VAL A 373 -12.35 10.43 -1.44
C VAL A 373 -13.18 9.81 -0.33
N LEU A 374 -12.51 9.17 0.61
CA LEU A 374 -13.08 8.70 1.89
C LEU A 374 -12.60 9.60 3.02
N GLY A 375 -13.39 9.71 4.08
CA GLY A 375 -13.09 10.58 5.21
C GLY A 375 -13.72 10.13 6.52
N GLN A 376 -13.06 10.48 7.63
CA GLN A 376 -13.56 10.20 8.98
C GLN A 376 -14.80 11.07 9.28
N GLU A 377 -15.87 10.46 9.78
CA GLU A 377 -17.15 11.14 10.05
C GLU A 377 -17.34 11.54 11.52
N GLU A 378 -16.41 11.15 12.41
CA GLU A 378 -16.39 11.56 13.82
C GLU A 378 -14.96 11.70 14.35
N GLN A 379 -14.78 12.57 15.36
CA GLN A 379 -13.50 12.75 16.05
C GLN A 379 -13.21 11.63 17.06
N ARG A 380 -12.65 10.51 16.61
CA ARG A 380 -12.26 9.39 17.48
C ARG A 380 -10.86 8.84 17.18
N PRO A 381 -9.79 9.66 17.09
CA PRO A 381 -8.46 9.11 16.84
C PRO A 381 -8.01 8.18 18.00
N PRO A 382 -7.36 7.05 17.71
CA PRO A 382 -6.84 6.65 16.40
C PRO A 382 -7.86 6.00 15.45
N GLU A 383 -9.07 5.71 15.93
CA GLU A 383 -10.11 5.12 15.09
C GLU A 383 -10.58 6.10 14.00
N VAL A 384 -10.98 5.55 12.84
CA VAL A 384 -11.52 6.27 11.69
C VAL A 384 -12.98 5.85 11.49
N PRO A 385 -13.93 6.60 12.08
CA PRO A 385 -15.34 6.28 12.00
C PRO A 385 -15.89 6.49 10.59
N MET A 386 -16.60 5.47 10.09
CA MET A 386 -17.27 5.51 8.78
C MET A 386 -18.66 4.90 8.87
N SER A 387 -19.61 5.57 8.23
CA SER A 387 -21.00 5.15 8.11
C SER A 387 -21.18 4.09 7.03
N GLU A 388 -22.22 3.27 7.18
CA GLU A 388 -22.67 2.35 6.14
C GLU A 388 -23.07 3.08 4.84
N GLU A 389 -23.47 4.35 4.94
CA GLU A 389 -23.81 5.18 3.77
C GLU A 389 -22.56 5.47 2.93
N GLN A 390 -21.47 5.93 3.57
CA GLN A 390 -20.20 6.16 2.90
C GLN A 390 -19.65 4.86 2.28
N LEU A 391 -19.68 3.74 3.01
CA LEU A 391 -19.19 2.45 2.51
C LEU A 391 -20.02 1.94 1.32
N SER A 392 -21.34 2.00 1.42
CA SER A 392 -22.22 1.55 0.33
C SER A 392 -22.05 2.43 -0.91
N TRP A 393 -21.87 3.73 -0.73
CA TRP A 393 -21.56 4.65 -1.81
C TRP A 393 -20.21 4.31 -2.46
N PHE A 394 -19.18 4.07 -1.66
CA PHE A 394 -17.85 3.74 -2.16
C PHE A 394 -17.86 2.46 -3.00
N GLU A 395 -18.47 1.39 -2.47
CA GLU A 395 -18.67 0.12 -3.17
C GLU A 395 -19.41 0.33 -4.51
N GLU A 396 -20.55 1.02 -4.51
CA GLU A 396 -21.33 1.30 -5.73
C GLU A 396 -20.55 2.12 -6.79
N ARG A 397 -19.77 3.11 -6.34
CA ARG A 397 -18.98 3.95 -7.27
C ARG A 397 -17.77 3.23 -7.83
N LEU A 398 -17.10 2.41 -7.02
CA LEU A 398 -15.96 1.63 -7.49
C LEU A 398 -16.42 0.56 -8.49
N ASP A 399 -17.50 -0.17 -8.19
CA ASP A 399 -18.16 -1.12 -9.11
C ASP A 399 -18.43 -0.45 -10.47
N TYR A 400 -19.06 0.72 -10.45
CA TYR A 400 -19.41 1.47 -11.65
C TYR A 400 -18.19 1.77 -12.52
N TRP A 401 -17.09 2.26 -11.94
CA TRP A 401 -15.90 2.66 -12.70
C TRP A 401 -15.07 1.47 -13.18
N THR A 402 -15.06 0.39 -12.41
CA THR A 402 -14.52 -0.91 -12.83
C THR A 402 -15.28 -1.46 -14.03
N GLU A 403 -16.61 -1.37 -14.04
CA GLU A 403 -17.42 -1.72 -15.22
C GLU A 403 -17.11 -0.83 -16.44
N GLN A 404 -16.71 0.43 -16.23
CA GLN A 404 -16.30 1.32 -17.32
C GLN A 404 -14.85 1.07 -17.80
N GLY A 405 -14.03 0.32 -17.04
CA GLY A 405 -12.62 0.08 -17.34
C GLY A 405 -11.71 1.28 -17.04
N ASN A 406 -12.16 2.22 -16.20
CA ASN A 406 -11.34 3.36 -15.78
C ASN A 406 -10.44 2.97 -14.60
N GLN A 407 -9.17 3.42 -14.59
CA GLN A 407 -8.39 3.43 -13.35
C GLN A 407 -8.97 4.47 -12.39
N VAL A 408 -9.09 4.11 -11.12
CA VAL A 408 -9.72 4.94 -10.08
C VAL A 408 -8.68 5.25 -9.01
N LEU A 409 -8.47 6.54 -8.74
CA LEU A 409 -7.73 6.95 -7.55
C LEU A 409 -8.68 6.94 -6.35
N VAL A 410 -8.28 6.28 -5.27
CA VAL A 410 -8.99 6.31 -3.99
C VAL A 410 -8.12 7.07 -3.00
N VAL A 411 -8.67 8.08 -2.32
CA VAL A 411 -7.89 8.92 -1.40
C VAL A 411 -8.51 8.86 -0.02
N THR A 412 -7.69 8.51 0.98
CA THR A 412 -8.05 8.56 2.39
C THR A 412 -6.79 8.87 3.17
N HIS A 413 -6.88 9.60 4.29
CA HIS A 413 -5.68 9.97 5.03
C HIS A 413 -5.00 8.74 5.67
N PHE A 414 -5.77 7.93 6.40
CA PHE A 414 -5.25 6.79 7.15
C PHE A 414 -5.00 5.58 6.26
N PRO A 415 -3.85 4.88 6.40
CA PRO A 415 -3.58 3.66 5.67
C PRO A 415 -4.53 2.53 6.10
N LEU A 416 -4.72 1.55 5.21
CA LEU A 416 -5.24 0.24 5.59
C LEU A 416 -4.09 -0.64 6.09
N GLY A 417 -4.38 -1.61 6.94
CA GLY A 417 -3.37 -2.58 7.39
C GLY A 417 -2.65 -3.28 6.23
N ASP A 418 -1.33 -3.39 6.35
CA ASP A 418 -0.48 -4.10 5.38
C ASP A 418 -0.52 -3.57 3.94
N THR A 419 -0.74 -2.27 3.76
CA THR A 419 -0.86 -1.63 2.43
C THR A 419 0.25 -0.63 2.09
N VAL A 420 0.97 -0.11 3.08
CA VAL A 420 2.12 0.80 2.89
C VAL A 420 3.13 0.62 4.02
N SER A 421 4.32 1.21 3.89
CA SER A 421 5.31 1.27 4.97
C SER A 421 4.68 1.66 6.32
N ALA A 422 5.10 0.96 7.38
CA ALA A 422 4.59 1.07 8.75
C ALA A 422 3.15 0.58 9.01
N SER A 423 2.34 0.34 7.99
CA SER A 423 0.94 -0.11 8.18
C SER A 423 0.80 -1.53 8.78
N TRP A 424 1.90 -2.25 8.98
CA TRP A 424 1.98 -3.50 9.77
C TRP A 424 2.01 -3.23 11.29
N ILE A 425 2.32 -2.00 11.73
CA ILE A 425 2.31 -1.63 13.15
C ILE A 425 0.84 -1.53 13.62
N PRO A 426 0.46 -2.13 14.76
CA PRO A 426 -0.93 -2.16 15.24
C PRO A 426 -1.58 -0.78 15.37
N SER A 427 -0.79 0.25 15.67
CA SER A 427 -1.24 1.65 15.74
C SER A 427 -1.37 2.33 14.38
N TYR A 428 -1.38 1.59 13.27
CA TYR A 428 -1.77 2.06 11.94
C TYR A 428 -2.69 1.03 11.29
N HIS A 429 -2.37 -0.26 11.49
CA HIS A 429 -3.06 -1.39 10.89
C HIS A 429 -4.59 -1.38 11.11
N ASP A 430 -5.03 -1.04 12.31
CA ASP A 430 -6.43 -1.20 12.75
C ASP A 430 -7.21 0.13 12.85
N HIS A 431 -6.72 1.21 12.23
CA HIS A 431 -7.34 2.54 12.35
C HIS A 431 -8.76 2.60 11.77
N HIS A 432 -8.98 2.02 10.60
CA HIS A 432 -10.32 2.01 9.98
C HIS A 432 -11.27 1.05 10.71
N GLU A 433 -12.44 1.56 11.14
CA GLU A 433 -13.47 0.71 11.77
C GLU A 433 -13.94 -0.44 10.85
N HIS A 434 -13.76 -0.27 9.54
CA HIS A 434 -14.14 -1.22 8.50
C HIS A 434 -12.95 -1.66 7.64
N ASN A 435 -11.74 -1.75 8.24
CA ASN A 435 -10.49 -2.10 7.54
C ASN A 435 -10.62 -3.34 6.64
N ASP A 436 -11.13 -4.45 7.18
CA ASP A 436 -11.31 -5.70 6.43
C ASP A 436 -12.27 -5.54 5.24
N ARG A 437 -13.37 -4.79 5.43
CA ARG A 437 -14.38 -4.59 4.39
C ARG A 437 -13.86 -3.68 3.28
N LEU A 438 -13.14 -2.61 3.63
CA LEU A 438 -12.50 -1.74 2.63
C LEU A 438 -11.45 -2.51 1.83
N THR A 439 -10.62 -3.31 2.51
CA THR A 439 -9.61 -4.16 1.87
C THR A 439 -10.26 -5.18 0.95
N GLN A 440 -11.39 -5.78 1.35
CA GLN A 440 -12.17 -6.68 0.51
C GLN A 440 -12.72 -5.96 -0.74
N ILE A 441 -13.40 -4.82 -0.56
CA ILE A 441 -13.94 -4.03 -1.68
C ILE A 441 -12.82 -3.70 -2.65
N LEU A 442 -11.71 -3.12 -2.19
CA LEU A 442 -10.57 -2.80 -3.04
C LEU A 442 -9.97 -4.04 -3.72
N GLY A 443 -9.85 -5.17 -3.00
CA GLY A 443 -9.34 -6.43 -3.55
C GLY A 443 -10.14 -6.98 -4.73
N GLU A 444 -11.43 -6.64 -4.83
CA GLU A 444 -12.28 -7.02 -5.97
C GLU A 444 -12.07 -6.13 -7.21
N HIS A 445 -11.41 -4.98 -7.06
CA HIS A 445 -11.32 -3.92 -8.08
C HIS A 445 -9.87 -3.61 -8.47
N PRO A 446 -9.30 -4.32 -9.47
CA PRO A 446 -7.88 -4.23 -9.79
C PRO A 446 -7.42 -2.95 -10.48
N ASN A 447 -8.38 -2.09 -10.84
CA ASN A 447 -8.20 -0.75 -11.35
C ASN A 447 -8.09 0.32 -10.24
N ALA A 448 -8.27 -0.06 -8.97
CA ALA A 448 -8.18 0.85 -7.84
C ALA A 448 -6.72 1.12 -7.43
N VAL A 449 -6.41 2.40 -7.21
CA VAL A 449 -5.13 2.87 -6.66
C VAL A 449 -5.40 3.73 -5.43
N LEU A 450 -5.15 3.18 -4.25
CA LEU A 450 -5.31 3.81 -2.95
C LEU A 450 -4.11 4.74 -2.64
N LEU A 451 -4.39 5.98 -2.27
CA LEU A 451 -3.42 6.99 -1.85
C LEU A 451 -3.67 7.32 -0.38
N THR A 452 -2.65 7.13 0.47
CA THR A 452 -2.74 7.33 1.93
C THR A 452 -1.54 8.08 2.48
N GLY A 453 -1.76 8.98 3.44
CA GLY A 453 -0.73 9.72 4.17
C GLY A 453 -0.45 9.12 5.54
N HIS A 454 -0.40 9.98 6.57
CA HIS A 454 -0.43 9.65 8.00
C HIS A 454 0.81 8.97 8.58
N THR A 455 1.51 8.16 7.79
CA THR A 455 2.63 7.34 8.27
C THR A 455 3.95 8.10 8.24
N HIS A 456 4.16 9.02 7.30
CA HIS A 456 5.42 9.77 7.12
C HIS A 456 6.64 8.94 6.68
N TYR A 457 6.43 7.76 6.10
CA TYR A 457 7.53 6.87 5.72
C TYR A 457 8.08 7.17 4.30
N PRO A 458 9.39 6.98 4.06
CA PRO A 458 10.06 7.37 2.82
C PRO A 458 9.66 6.52 1.59
N ALA A 459 9.82 7.12 0.40
CA ALA A 459 9.62 6.44 -0.89
C ALA A 459 10.65 5.33 -1.16
N GLU A 460 11.78 5.42 -0.49
CA GLU A 460 12.94 4.54 -0.60
C GLU A 460 12.70 3.15 0.03
N LEU A 461 11.64 2.98 0.84
CA LEU A 461 11.29 1.68 1.44
C LEU A 461 10.59 0.76 0.43
N GLY A 462 10.82 -0.55 0.55
CA GLY A 462 10.31 -1.57 -0.37
C GLY A 462 8.79 -1.57 -0.50
N ASP A 463 8.09 -1.16 0.56
CA ASP A 463 6.63 -1.11 0.68
C ASP A 463 6.04 0.30 0.64
N TRP A 464 6.75 1.26 0.01
CA TRP A 464 6.16 2.57 -0.30
C TRP A 464 4.95 2.46 -1.26
N ALA A 465 5.02 1.53 -2.22
CA ALA A 465 3.94 1.18 -3.13
C ALA A 465 3.74 -0.34 -3.14
N VAL A 466 2.53 -0.79 -2.79
CA VAL A 466 2.20 -2.21 -2.59
C VAL A 466 1.05 -2.59 -3.51
N GLN A 467 1.19 -3.75 -4.17
CA GLN A 467 0.07 -4.41 -4.83
C GLN A 467 -0.51 -5.45 -3.87
N ARG A 468 -1.66 -5.16 -3.27
CA ARG A 468 -2.28 -6.00 -2.23
C ARG A 468 -3.33 -6.92 -2.82
N ARG A 469 -3.22 -8.22 -2.52
CA ARG A 469 -4.17 -9.28 -2.91
C ARG A 469 -4.99 -9.76 -1.73
N THR A 470 -6.17 -10.28 -2.01
CA THR A 470 -7.10 -10.85 -1.02
C THR A 470 -7.60 -12.21 -1.50
N ASN A 471 -8.02 -13.08 -0.58
CA ASN A 471 -8.30 -14.50 -0.88
C ASN A 471 -9.40 -14.70 -1.94
N ASP A 472 -10.45 -13.87 -1.89
CA ASP A 472 -11.59 -13.94 -2.82
C ASP A 472 -11.57 -12.79 -3.86
N GLY A 473 -10.49 -12.00 -3.90
CA GLY A 473 -10.35 -10.83 -4.77
C GLY A 473 -9.87 -11.15 -6.19
N HIS A 474 -9.67 -10.10 -6.97
CA HIS A 474 -9.04 -10.21 -8.28
C HIS A 474 -7.56 -10.58 -8.13
N PRO A 475 -6.99 -11.45 -8.98
CA PRO A 475 -5.58 -11.89 -8.85
C PRO A 475 -4.53 -10.78 -9.09
N ASP A 476 -4.94 -9.66 -9.70
CA ASP A 476 -4.10 -8.46 -9.78
C ASP A 476 -4.11 -7.63 -8.49
N GLY A 477 -5.05 -7.86 -7.59
CA GLY A 477 -5.21 -7.03 -6.39
C GLY A 477 -5.40 -5.55 -6.72
N PHE A 478 -5.33 -4.69 -5.70
CA PHE A 478 -5.31 -3.24 -5.86
C PHE A 478 -3.93 -2.68 -5.50
N TRP A 479 -3.66 -1.46 -5.93
CA TRP A 479 -2.43 -0.77 -5.53
C TRP A 479 -2.70 0.18 -4.37
N ALA A 480 -1.77 0.24 -3.42
CA ALA A 480 -1.74 1.22 -2.35
C ALA A 480 -0.39 1.94 -2.36
N ILE A 481 -0.41 3.26 -2.19
CA ILE A 481 0.76 4.13 -2.30
C ILE A 481 0.74 5.13 -1.16
N ASN A 482 1.88 5.24 -0.47
CA ASN A 482 2.09 6.26 0.53
C ASN A 482 2.32 7.63 -0.14
N THR A 483 1.57 8.64 0.24
CA THR A 483 1.67 9.99 -0.35
C THR A 483 2.91 10.75 0.10
N LEU A 484 3.71 10.19 1.00
CA LEU A 484 4.83 10.85 1.69
C LEU A 484 4.32 11.98 2.59
N ALA A 485 5.24 12.81 3.08
CA ALA A 485 4.92 13.93 3.94
C ALA A 485 5.68 15.20 3.56
N MET A 486 5.10 16.35 3.90
CA MET A 486 5.76 17.67 3.81
C MET A 486 6.36 18.12 5.15
N HIS A 487 6.25 17.28 6.18
CA HIS A 487 6.83 17.51 7.48
C HIS A 487 7.23 16.18 8.11
N VAL A 488 8.47 16.09 8.62
CA VAL A 488 9.07 14.96 9.36
C VAL A 488 9.00 13.60 8.64
N GLU A 489 10.13 12.93 8.56
CA GLU A 489 10.23 11.56 8.04
C GLU A 489 10.48 10.57 9.18
N TRP A 490 9.81 9.41 9.12
CA TRP A 490 9.94 8.32 10.09
C TRP A 490 10.50 7.02 9.50
N ASP A 491 11.04 6.19 10.38
CA ASP A 491 11.42 4.81 10.14
C ASP A 491 11.17 3.97 11.42
N ALA A 492 10.98 2.65 11.28
CA ALA A 492 10.66 1.74 12.38
C ALA A 492 11.84 0.82 12.73
N ARG A 493 12.29 0.88 13.99
CA ARG A 493 13.36 0.01 14.54
C ARG A 493 12.78 -0.99 15.54
N GLY A 494 13.33 -2.21 15.55
CA GLY A 494 12.90 -3.29 16.45
C GLY A 494 12.93 -4.63 15.71
N GLU A 495 13.06 -5.72 16.45
CA GLU A 495 13.08 -7.07 15.87
C GLU A 495 11.68 -7.66 15.71
N SER A 496 10.67 -7.05 16.33
CA SER A 496 9.31 -7.56 16.31
C SER A 496 8.29 -6.44 16.41
N THR A 497 7.04 -6.74 16.13
CA THR A 497 5.92 -5.80 16.32
C THR A 497 5.84 -5.27 17.77
N ASP A 498 6.10 -6.13 18.76
CA ASP A 498 6.14 -5.75 20.19
C ASP A 498 7.31 -4.82 20.57
N SER A 499 8.42 -4.89 19.82
CA SER A 499 9.64 -4.12 20.08
C SER A 499 9.83 -2.95 19.10
N ALA A 500 8.90 -2.78 18.16
CA ALA A 500 8.92 -1.72 17.18
C ALA A 500 8.84 -0.35 17.85
N SER A 501 9.67 0.57 17.38
CA SER A 501 9.70 1.95 17.82
C SER A 501 10.06 2.85 16.64
N GLU A 502 9.30 3.91 16.47
CA GLU A 502 9.53 4.88 15.41
C GLU A 502 10.67 5.82 15.78
N ILE A 503 11.47 6.17 14.78
CA ILE A 503 12.54 7.14 14.87
C ILE A 503 12.34 8.21 13.81
N VAL A 504 12.71 9.45 14.13
CA VAL A 504 12.77 10.54 13.15
C VAL A 504 14.06 10.40 12.34
N THR A 505 13.94 10.33 11.02
CA THR A 505 15.07 10.23 10.08
C THR A 505 15.43 11.57 9.46
N GLY A 506 14.47 12.48 9.31
CA GLY A 506 14.71 13.78 8.70
C GLY A 506 13.54 14.75 8.82
N ASP A 507 13.81 15.98 8.38
CA ASP A 507 12.79 16.96 8.03
C ASP A 507 12.78 17.03 6.49
N ILE A 508 11.59 16.93 5.89
CA ILE A 508 11.41 16.62 4.47
C ILE A 508 10.31 17.47 3.87
N ASN A 509 10.36 17.69 2.56
CA ASN A 509 9.26 18.24 1.79
C ASN A 509 9.06 17.39 0.53
N ARG A 510 8.13 16.44 0.59
CA ARG A 510 7.97 15.41 -0.45
C ARG A 510 6.51 15.30 -0.87
N GLY A 511 6.30 14.80 -2.09
CA GLY A 511 4.96 14.58 -2.63
C GLY A 511 5.02 13.84 -3.97
N LEU A 512 3.87 13.65 -4.60
CA LEU A 512 3.76 12.82 -5.81
C LEU A 512 3.25 13.62 -7.02
N THR A 513 3.73 13.26 -8.20
CA THR A 513 3.03 13.57 -9.46
C THR A 513 2.43 12.30 -10.03
N ILE A 514 1.19 12.38 -10.49
CA ILE A 514 0.49 11.30 -11.19
C ILE A 514 0.35 11.68 -12.65
N ASP A 515 0.64 10.74 -13.55
CA ASP A 515 0.37 10.83 -14.99
C ASP A 515 -0.47 9.62 -15.42
N ALA A 516 -1.71 9.85 -15.82
CA ALA A 516 -2.60 8.83 -16.35
C ALA A 516 -2.58 8.80 -17.88
N TYR A 517 -2.36 7.61 -18.43
CA TYR A 517 -2.46 7.28 -19.84
C TYR A 517 -3.60 6.27 -20.01
N ASP A 518 -4.03 6.02 -21.25
CA ASP A 518 -5.12 5.07 -21.53
C ASP A 518 -4.84 3.67 -20.93
N ASP A 519 -3.58 3.24 -20.91
CA ASP A 519 -3.19 1.88 -20.53
C ASP A 519 -2.52 1.77 -19.15
N ARG A 520 -2.22 2.88 -18.47
CA ARG A 520 -1.51 2.86 -17.18
C ARG A 520 -1.56 4.19 -16.43
N LEU A 521 -1.32 4.11 -15.13
CA LEU A 521 -0.90 5.22 -14.29
C LEU A 521 0.62 5.17 -14.08
N VAL A 522 1.26 6.32 -14.08
CA VAL A 522 2.65 6.49 -13.61
C VAL A 522 2.63 7.42 -12.42
N VAL A 523 3.02 6.90 -11.26
CA VAL A 523 3.12 7.67 -10.02
C VAL A 523 4.59 7.91 -9.71
N THR A 524 4.96 9.16 -9.45
CA THR A 524 6.35 9.57 -9.25
C THR A 524 6.49 10.31 -7.93
N ALA A 525 7.26 9.75 -7.02
CA ALA A 525 7.67 10.38 -5.77
C ALA A 525 8.76 11.41 -6.02
N ARG A 526 8.62 12.58 -5.40
CA ARG A 526 9.55 13.70 -5.56
C ARG A 526 9.97 14.28 -4.22
N ASP A 527 11.21 14.76 -4.18
CA ASP A 527 11.76 15.57 -3.10
C ASP A 527 11.89 17.02 -3.56
N PHE A 528 11.24 17.92 -2.85
CA PHE A 528 11.25 19.37 -3.07
C PHE A 528 12.25 20.10 -2.16
N GLY A 529 12.87 19.37 -1.23
CA GLY A 529 13.71 19.95 -0.19
C GLY A 529 12.93 20.78 0.83
N ALA A 530 13.16 20.52 2.11
CA ALA A 530 12.61 21.35 3.17
C ALA A 530 13.14 22.79 3.09
N VAL A 531 12.27 23.77 3.28
CA VAL A 531 12.62 25.18 3.41
C VAL A 531 13.13 25.40 4.84
N ASP A 532 14.33 25.97 4.98
CA ASP A 532 14.87 26.20 6.31
C ASP A 532 14.02 27.20 7.13
N GLU A 533 14.14 27.16 8.46
CA GLU A 533 13.42 28.07 9.39
C GLU A 533 13.65 29.57 9.09
N HIS A 534 14.59 29.91 8.21
CA HIS A 534 14.97 31.27 7.82
C HIS A 534 14.54 31.64 6.39
N GLY A 535 13.81 30.76 5.70
CA GLY A 535 13.31 30.96 4.34
C GLY A 535 14.42 31.00 3.29
N ALA A 536 15.51 30.26 3.47
CA ALA A 536 16.50 30.09 2.42
C ALA A 536 15.88 29.34 1.23
N GLU A 537 16.01 29.93 0.05
CA GLU A 537 15.68 29.27 -1.21
C GLU A 537 16.50 27.97 -1.34
N ASN A 538 15.82 26.85 -1.57
CA ASN A 538 16.42 25.62 -2.02
C ASN A 538 15.92 25.34 -3.45
N ASP A 539 16.77 24.73 -4.29
CA ASP A 539 16.46 24.42 -5.70
C ASP A 539 16.29 22.90 -5.91
N ILE A 540 15.94 22.15 -4.85
CA ILE A 540 15.79 20.69 -4.92
C ILE A 540 14.43 20.40 -5.55
N ASN A 541 14.41 19.60 -6.61
CA ASN A 541 13.19 19.06 -7.22
C ASN A 541 13.53 17.73 -7.90
N GLU A 542 13.86 16.74 -7.07
CA GLU A 542 14.43 15.46 -7.51
C GLU A 542 13.36 14.37 -7.56
N GLU A 543 13.45 13.50 -8.57
CA GLU A 543 12.65 12.28 -8.61
C GLU A 543 13.32 11.24 -7.71
N LEU A 544 12.59 10.75 -6.71
CA LEU A 544 13.06 9.72 -5.79
C LEU A 544 12.82 8.32 -6.35
N ARG A 545 11.59 8.07 -6.79
CA ARG A 545 11.12 6.76 -7.24
C ARG A 545 9.88 6.91 -8.12
N SER A 546 9.63 5.94 -8.98
CA SER A 546 8.40 5.85 -9.74
C SER A 546 7.86 4.42 -9.75
N VAL A 547 6.54 4.29 -9.80
CA VAL A 547 5.82 3.04 -10.05
C VAL A 547 4.90 3.22 -11.26
N THR A 548 4.90 2.22 -12.14
CA THR A 548 3.97 2.14 -13.27
C THR A 548 2.92 1.09 -12.96
N ILE A 549 1.65 1.49 -12.99
CA ILE A 549 0.50 0.65 -12.66
C ILE A 549 -0.33 0.45 -13.93
N PRO A 550 -0.21 -0.71 -14.59
CA PRO A 550 -1.01 -1.02 -15.77
C PRO A 550 -2.50 -0.99 -15.45
N ASN A 551 -3.32 -0.55 -16.40
CA ASN A 551 -4.76 -0.75 -16.35
C ASN A 551 -5.07 -2.19 -16.79
N THR A 552 -5.35 -3.06 -15.83
CA THR A 552 -5.56 -4.50 -16.05
C THR A 552 -6.98 -4.80 -16.53
N ILE A 553 -7.90 -3.86 -16.38
CA ILE A 553 -9.27 -3.97 -16.91
C ILE A 553 -9.24 -3.35 -18.30
N GLY A 554 -9.06 -4.21 -19.32
CA GLY A 554 -8.90 -3.76 -20.69
C GLY A 554 -9.99 -2.76 -21.12
N HIS A 555 -9.61 -1.75 -21.91
CA HIS A 555 -10.58 -0.89 -22.56
C HIS A 555 -11.51 -1.77 -23.40
N ASN A 556 -12.79 -1.84 -23.04
CA ASN A 556 -13.82 -2.20 -23.99
C ASN A 556 -13.82 -1.10 -25.06
N GLY A 557 -12.90 -1.25 -26.03
CA GLY A 557 -12.78 -0.38 -27.16
C GLY A 557 -14.15 -0.26 -27.79
N SER A 558 -14.73 0.93 -27.67
CA SER A 558 -15.98 1.28 -28.32
C SER A 558 -15.81 1.01 -29.82
N GLN A 559 -16.27 -0.16 -30.26
CA GLN A 559 -16.49 -0.38 -31.67
C GLN A 559 -17.54 0.63 -32.10
N ALA A 560 -17.09 1.61 -32.89
CA ALA A 560 -17.93 2.47 -33.68
C ALA A 560 -18.89 1.61 -34.52
N GLY A 561 -20.11 1.42 -34.01
CA GLY A 561 -21.25 0.81 -34.69
C GLY A 561 -22.43 1.77 -34.60
N GLY A 562 -22.73 2.44 -35.70
CA GLY A 562 -23.80 3.44 -35.76
C GLY A 562 -25.23 2.88 -35.64
N ASP A 563 -26.09 3.82 -35.27
CA ASP A 563 -27.55 3.92 -35.40
C ASP A 563 -28.47 3.19 -34.38
N ASP A 564 -29.06 4.06 -33.53
CA ASP A 564 -30.48 4.18 -33.12
C ASP A 564 -31.19 2.96 -32.48
N ASP A 565 -31.46 3.03 -31.16
CA ASP A 565 -32.83 3.17 -30.64
C ASP A 565 -32.84 3.58 -29.14
N SER A 566 -33.78 4.46 -28.84
CA SER A 566 -34.08 5.16 -27.60
C SER A 566 -34.51 4.29 -26.41
N GLY A 567 -33.90 4.53 -25.25
CA GLY A 567 -34.34 3.99 -23.96
C GLY A 567 -33.67 4.67 -22.76
N GLN A 568 -34.08 5.89 -22.42
CA GLN A 568 -33.68 6.56 -21.17
C GLN A 568 -34.23 5.82 -19.94
N PRO A 569 -33.41 5.52 -18.91
CA PRO A 569 -33.86 5.53 -17.53
C PRO A 569 -33.86 6.98 -16.99
N ALA A 570 -34.74 7.25 -16.04
CA ALA A 570 -34.96 8.57 -15.45
C ALA A 570 -33.84 8.98 -14.48
N PRO A 571 -33.55 10.28 -14.30
CA PRO A 571 -32.51 10.75 -13.38
C PRO A 571 -32.99 10.72 -11.93
N SER A 572 -32.18 10.17 -11.04
CA SER A 572 -32.20 10.46 -9.60
C SER A 572 -31.54 11.81 -9.36
N GLU A 573 -32.29 12.76 -8.81
CA GLU A 573 -31.79 14.06 -8.37
C GLU A 573 -30.91 13.90 -7.12
N LEU A 574 -29.60 13.96 -7.29
CA LEU A 574 -28.67 14.58 -6.34
C LEU A 574 -27.88 15.62 -7.13
N GLY A 575 -27.91 16.87 -6.65
CA GLY A 575 -27.55 18.04 -7.43
C GLY A 575 -26.06 18.15 -7.67
N SER A 576 -25.62 17.90 -8.90
CA SER A 576 -24.33 18.39 -9.39
C SER A 576 -24.43 19.91 -9.61
N SER A 577 -23.88 20.71 -8.70
CA SER A 577 -23.58 22.11 -9.02
C SER A 577 -22.23 22.20 -9.69
N SER A 578 -22.22 22.11 -11.02
CA SER A 578 -21.11 22.62 -11.83
C SER A 578 -21.07 24.14 -11.64
N SER A 579 -20.19 24.65 -10.80
CA SER A 579 -19.87 26.08 -10.77
C SER A 579 -18.43 26.27 -11.19
N SER A 580 -18.24 26.59 -12.47
CA SER A 580 -17.00 27.23 -12.93
C SER A 580 -16.87 28.56 -12.20
N THR A 581 -16.00 28.64 -11.20
CA THR A 581 -15.79 29.87 -10.44
C THR A 581 -14.35 30.35 -10.62
N THR A 582 -14.20 31.32 -11.50
CA THR A 582 -13.07 32.24 -11.50
C THR A 582 -13.01 33.00 -10.18
N TRP A 583 -11.86 32.95 -9.50
CA TRP A 583 -11.51 33.76 -8.32
C TRP A 583 -11.84 35.26 -8.51
N PRO A 584 -12.64 35.91 -7.63
CA PRO A 584 -12.84 37.36 -7.71
C PRO A 584 -12.28 38.07 -6.46
N PHE A 585 -11.13 38.74 -6.59
CA PHE A 585 -10.78 39.85 -5.69
C PHE A 585 -10.83 41.18 -6.43
N GLY A 586 -11.90 41.93 -6.15
CA GLY A 586 -12.05 43.33 -6.52
C GLY A 586 -11.43 44.26 -5.48
N SER A 587 -10.43 45.02 -5.90
CA SER A 587 -9.78 46.08 -5.13
C SER A 587 -10.75 47.15 -4.62
N SER A 588 -10.64 47.53 -3.35
CA SER A 588 -11.03 48.88 -2.92
C SER A 588 -9.98 49.48 -1.99
N GLY A 589 -9.19 50.39 -2.55
CA GLY A 589 -8.29 51.25 -1.78
C GLY A 589 -9.03 52.34 -1.02
N GLY A 590 -8.50 52.67 0.16
CA GLY A 590 -8.96 53.78 0.99
C GLY A 590 -7.91 54.16 2.03
N ALA A 591 -6.97 55.01 1.64
CA ALA A 591 -5.92 55.55 2.49
C ALA A 591 -6.43 56.61 3.48
N LEU A 592 -6.04 56.50 4.75
CA LEU A 592 -5.90 57.51 5.83
C LEU A 592 -5.10 56.77 6.93
N GLY A 593 -3.94 57.14 7.47
CA GLY A 593 -3.23 58.40 7.60
C GLY A 593 -2.77 58.55 9.07
N GLY A 594 -1.47 58.33 9.35
CA GLY A 594 -0.71 59.12 10.34
C GLY A 594 -0.46 58.59 11.77
N LEU A 595 0.84 58.30 12.03
CA LEU A 595 1.69 58.69 13.19
C LEU A 595 1.22 58.46 14.65
N MET A 596 1.94 57.61 15.40
CA MET A 596 2.98 57.97 16.41
C MET A 596 3.17 56.92 17.53
N SER A 597 4.43 56.49 17.67
CA SER A 597 5.24 56.46 18.91
C SER A 597 5.16 55.30 19.92
N ALA A 598 6.33 54.67 20.03
CA ALA A 598 6.83 53.71 21.01
C ALA A 598 6.80 54.16 22.49
N ILE A 599 6.51 53.20 23.37
CA ILE A 599 7.11 52.86 24.70
C ILE A 599 6.64 51.39 24.95
N GLY A 600 7.39 50.36 25.35
CA GLY A 600 8.72 50.18 25.91
C GLY A 600 8.67 49.00 26.90
N GLY A 601 9.33 47.88 26.56
CA GLY A 601 10.06 46.98 27.47
C GLY A 601 9.35 46.11 28.53
N ILE A 602 9.76 44.83 28.52
CA ILE A 602 9.90 43.86 29.63
C ILE A 602 8.72 42.90 29.88
N ALA A 603 8.88 41.64 29.45
CA ALA A 603 8.92 40.47 30.35
C ALA A 603 9.45 39.24 29.60
N ALA A 604 10.62 38.75 30.03
CA ALA A 604 11.18 37.46 29.68
C ALA A 604 10.80 36.41 30.75
N ALA A 605 10.85 35.15 30.34
CA ALA A 605 10.91 33.92 31.15
C ALA A 605 9.60 33.39 31.75
N VAL A 606 8.98 32.40 31.09
CA VAL A 606 8.62 31.09 31.66
C VAL A 606 8.61 30.05 30.53
N ALA A 607 9.71 29.33 30.33
CA ALA A 607 9.74 28.08 29.57
C ALA A 607 10.86 27.22 30.15
N ASN A 608 10.49 26.27 31.01
CA ASN A 608 11.30 25.14 31.45
C ASN A 608 10.42 24.18 32.27
N LEU A 609 10.67 22.87 32.10
CA LEU A 609 9.93 21.68 32.55
C LEU A 609 8.73 21.37 31.64
N VAL A 610 8.71 20.28 30.86
CA VAL A 610 8.88 18.89 31.31
C VAL A 610 9.59 18.04 30.25
N THR A 611 10.76 17.48 30.60
CA THR A 611 11.36 16.30 29.98
C THR A 611 11.60 15.32 31.12
N SER A 612 10.84 14.24 31.20
CA SER A 612 11.09 13.02 32.01
C SER A 612 9.77 12.27 32.19
N ILE A 613 9.80 10.95 32.00
CA ILE A 613 8.69 9.95 31.95
C ILE A 613 8.23 9.81 30.49
N PHE A 614 8.70 8.86 29.68
CA PHE A 614 8.84 7.43 29.96
C PHE A 614 10.23 6.87 29.63
N ARG A 615 10.53 5.77 30.33
CA ARG A 615 11.63 4.84 30.11
C ARG A 615 11.09 3.61 29.44
#